data_AF-A0A2N2EDP4-F1
#
_entry.id   AF-A0A2N2EDP4-F1
#
_cell.length_a   1.000
_cell.length_b   1.000
_cell.length_c   1.000
_cell.angle_alpha   90.00
_cell.angle_beta   90.00
_cell.angle_gamma   90.00
#
_symmetry.space_group_name_H-M   'P 1'
#
loop_
_entity.id
_entity.type
_entity.pdbx_description
1 polymer ?
#
loop_
_entity_poly.entity_id
_entity_poly.type
_entity_poly.pdbx_seq_one_letter_code
_entity_poly.pdbx_strand_id
1 'polypeptide(L)'
;MYSKIVGFLMGLFIACQFNLVDSEGIEFGLIRQLDTEVIGVETVNAAEKLQLEKSTNSIGEGKKTVKEPCEIEMQQSINAAYQLLMLGNKQEDCFIPEGSKLNKVIVLDGELLLDFSEELLNYGGNMWEEQLVALILDTAFSFEKIQYVTVTINGEVKNFVEGTTINRYTREKWIERKQSK
;
A
#
# COMPACT_ATOMS: atom_id res chain seq x y z
N MET A 1 17.94 -28.22 -41.51
CA MET A 1 19.36 -28.15 -41.10
C MET A 1 19.56 -26.76 -40.53
N TYR A 2 19.40 -26.46 -39.25
CA TYR A 2 20.02 -27.06 -38.07
C TYR A 2 18.97 -27.60 -37.12
N SER A 3 19.00 -28.92 -37.01
CA SER A 3 18.27 -29.75 -36.08
C SER A 3 19.28 -30.14 -35.02
N LYS A 4 18.87 -30.10 -33.74
CA LYS A 4 19.39 -30.98 -32.66
C LYS A 4 20.91 -30.98 -32.44
N ILE A 5 21.37 -30.21 -31.46
CA ILE A 5 22.56 -30.34 -30.59
C ILE A 5 22.59 -28.96 -29.89
N VAL A 6 21.98 -28.76 -28.72
CA VAL A 6 22.61 -28.99 -27.41
C VAL A 6 21.54 -29.43 -26.42
N GLY A 7 21.22 -30.72 -26.43
CA GLY A 7 20.69 -31.41 -25.27
C GLY A 7 21.84 -32.23 -24.71
N PHE A 8 22.62 -31.68 -23.79
CA PHE A 8 23.52 -32.42 -22.89
C PHE A 8 24.18 -31.48 -21.88
N LEU A 9 23.39 -31.06 -20.89
CA LEU A 9 23.82 -30.66 -19.54
C LEU A 9 22.49 -30.53 -18.77
N MET A 10 21.87 -31.65 -18.39
CA MET A 10 22.26 -32.42 -17.20
C MET A 10 22.22 -31.45 -16.01
N GLY A 11 21.14 -31.37 -15.26
CA GLY A 11 20.46 -32.52 -14.69
C GLY A 11 20.62 -32.38 -13.19
N LEU A 12 19.58 -31.88 -12.54
CA LEU A 12 19.31 -32.21 -11.16
C LEU A 12 17.78 -32.27 -11.02
N PHE A 13 17.32 -33.51 -10.81
CA PHE A 13 16.23 -33.88 -9.92
C PHE A 13 14.98 -32.98 -9.93
N ILE A 14 13.88 -33.34 -10.60
CA ILE A 14 12.96 -34.45 -10.26
C ILE A 14 12.59 -34.49 -8.77
N ALA A 15 11.26 -34.60 -8.57
CA ALA A 15 10.55 -34.96 -7.35
C ALA A 15 10.31 -33.76 -6.42
N CYS A 16 9.14 -33.56 -5.85
CA CYS A 16 7.90 -34.33 -5.83
C CYS A 16 6.87 -33.44 -5.12
N GLN A 17 5.60 -33.61 -5.49
CA GLN A 17 4.43 -33.71 -4.60
C GLN A 17 4.31 -32.72 -3.42
N PHE A 18 3.26 -31.91 -3.37
CA PHE A 18 1.99 -32.32 -2.74
C PHE A 18 2.20 -32.89 -1.32
N ASN A 19 2.00 -32.04 -0.30
CA ASN A 19 1.68 -32.31 1.12
C ASN A 19 1.43 -30.89 1.71
N LEU A 20 0.33 -30.43 2.30
CA LEU A 20 -0.84 -31.02 2.96
C LEU A 20 -0.47 -32.11 3.97
N VAL A 21 -0.17 -31.70 5.20
CA VAL A 21 -0.52 -32.37 6.46
C VAL A 21 -0.20 -31.43 7.63
N ASP A 22 -1.09 -31.51 8.62
CA ASP A 22 -1.23 -30.74 9.85
C ASP A 22 -0.06 -30.85 10.86
N SER A 23 -0.23 -30.03 11.91
CA SER A 23 -0.09 -30.40 13.33
C SER A 23 1.30 -30.38 13.97
N GLU A 24 1.37 -29.58 15.03
CA GLU A 24 2.15 -29.76 16.26
C GLU A 24 3.69 -29.83 16.19
N GLY A 25 4.32 -28.87 16.85
CA GLY A 25 5.26 -29.24 17.93
C GLY A 25 6.75 -28.88 17.76
N ILE A 26 7.18 -27.97 18.65
CA ILE A 26 8.36 -28.07 19.53
C ILE A 26 9.74 -27.56 19.01
N GLU A 27 10.19 -26.51 19.72
CA GLU A 27 11.53 -26.08 20.22
C GLU A 27 12.85 -26.38 19.48
N PHE A 28 13.74 -25.37 19.44
CA PHE A 28 14.96 -25.24 20.27
C PHE A 28 15.60 -23.86 20.00
N GLY A 29 15.80 -22.99 21.01
CA GLY A 29 17.10 -22.79 21.68
C GLY A 29 18.05 -21.88 20.86
N LEU A 30 18.44 -20.67 21.28
CA LEU A 30 19.35 -20.45 22.40
C LEU A 30 19.37 -18.97 22.83
N ILE A 31 19.37 -18.81 24.15
CA ILE A 31 19.35 -17.60 24.96
C ILE A 31 20.73 -16.91 24.97
N ARG A 32 20.75 -15.58 25.09
CA ARG A 32 21.83 -14.85 25.77
C ARG A 32 21.23 -14.03 26.93
N GLN A 33 21.53 -14.48 28.16
CA GLN A 33 21.31 -13.78 29.44
C GLN A 33 22.18 -12.51 29.49
N LEU A 34 21.85 -11.44 30.21
CA LEU A 34 21.82 -11.22 31.67
C LEU A 34 21.17 -9.83 31.86
N ASP A 35 20.48 -9.41 32.93
CA ASP A 35 20.10 -9.95 34.22
C ASP A 35 18.97 -9.05 34.78
N THR A 36 18.02 -9.65 35.51
CA THR A 36 17.34 -9.19 36.74
C THR A 36 16.75 -7.75 36.76
N GLU A 37 15.44 -7.55 36.92
CA GLU A 37 14.76 -7.73 38.22
C GLU A 37 13.23 -7.88 38.04
N VAL A 38 12.68 -8.81 38.81
CA VAL A 38 11.30 -9.32 38.79
C VAL A 38 10.54 -8.76 39.99
N ILE A 39 9.36 -8.17 39.76
CA ILE A 39 8.12 -8.33 40.57
C ILE A 39 6.97 -7.95 39.62
N GLY A 40 5.94 -8.72 39.30
CA GLY A 40 5.42 -10.00 39.78
C GLY A 40 3.90 -9.97 39.57
N VAL A 41 3.36 -10.91 38.78
CA VAL A 41 2.07 -11.62 38.97
C VAL A 41 0.80 -10.73 38.90
N GLU A 42 -0.23 -10.95 38.07
CA GLU A 42 -1.03 -12.17 37.93
C GLU A 42 -1.98 -12.04 36.72
N THR A 43 -2.21 -13.16 36.05
CA THR A 43 -3.18 -13.38 34.98
C THR A 43 -4.63 -13.27 35.49
N VAL A 44 -5.55 -12.68 34.71
CA VAL A 44 -6.92 -13.20 34.64
C VAL A 44 -7.55 -12.99 33.27
N ASN A 45 -7.96 -14.13 32.73
CA ASN A 45 -8.75 -14.35 31.54
C ASN A 45 -10.15 -13.72 31.62
N ALA A 46 -10.69 -13.50 30.42
CA ALA A 46 -12.05 -13.76 29.99
C ALA A 46 -13.23 -13.33 30.90
N ALA A 47 -14.01 -12.43 30.30
CA ALA A 47 -15.46 -12.30 30.39
C ALA A 47 -16.08 -11.76 31.69
N GLU A 48 -17.09 -10.92 31.45
CA GLU A 48 -18.15 -10.51 32.38
C GLU A 48 -17.87 -9.28 33.27
N LYS A 49 -18.29 -8.09 32.78
CA LYS A 49 -19.45 -7.40 33.37
C LYS A 49 -19.99 -6.27 32.47
N LEU A 50 -21.19 -6.50 31.94
CA LEU A 50 -22.24 -5.54 31.59
C LEU A 50 -22.36 -4.45 32.69
N GLN A 51 -22.66 -3.16 32.53
CA GLN A 51 -23.47 -2.42 31.56
C GLN A 51 -23.44 -0.92 31.99
N LEU A 52 -23.59 0.01 31.04
CA LEU A 52 -24.37 1.28 31.09
C LEU A 52 -24.06 2.31 32.23
N GLU A 53 -23.84 3.61 31.99
CA GLU A 53 -24.58 4.54 31.13
C GLU A 53 -23.77 5.80 30.74
N LYS A 54 -23.93 6.18 29.46
CA LYS A 54 -24.32 7.51 28.94
C LYS A 54 -23.46 8.74 29.28
N SER A 55 -22.85 9.28 28.22
CA SER A 55 -23.21 10.63 27.78
C SER A 55 -23.43 10.64 26.26
N THR A 56 -24.69 10.36 25.88
CA THR A 56 -25.40 10.86 24.69
C THR A 56 -25.49 12.40 24.78
N ASN A 57 -25.59 13.26 23.77
CA ASN A 57 -26.05 13.26 22.38
C ASN A 57 -25.59 14.65 21.83
N SER A 58 -25.42 14.92 20.54
CA SER A 58 -26.45 14.95 19.49
C SER A 58 -25.80 14.82 18.11
N ILE A 59 -26.07 13.77 17.35
CA ILE A 59 -27.05 13.73 16.25
C ILE A 59 -27.00 14.99 15.36
N GLY A 60 -26.16 14.89 14.32
CA GLY A 60 -26.43 15.47 13.01
C GLY A 60 -26.50 14.31 12.03
N GLU A 61 -27.70 14.03 11.54
CA GLU A 61 -28.00 12.93 10.62
C GLU A 61 -27.33 13.20 9.26
N GLY A 62 -26.40 12.32 8.89
CA GLY A 62 -25.88 12.18 7.54
C GLY A 62 -25.49 10.73 7.37
N LYS A 63 -26.27 9.98 6.58
CA LYS A 63 -26.13 8.55 6.32
C LYS A 63 -24.66 8.12 6.25
N LYS A 64 -24.15 7.52 7.32
CA LYS A 64 -22.89 6.79 7.30
C LYS A 64 -23.18 5.44 6.65
N THR A 65 -23.01 5.39 5.33
CA THR A 65 -22.94 4.12 4.61
C THR A 65 -21.89 3.27 5.31
N VAL A 66 -22.32 2.14 5.85
CA VAL A 66 -21.44 1.10 6.34
C VAL A 66 -20.69 0.63 5.10
N LYS A 67 -19.44 1.09 4.94
CA LYS A 67 -18.58 0.60 3.86
C LYS A 67 -18.56 -0.92 3.94
N GLU A 68 -18.87 -1.59 2.83
CA GLU A 68 -18.78 -3.04 2.77
C GLU A 68 -17.36 -3.47 3.19
N PRO A 69 -17.20 -4.60 3.90
CA PRO A 69 -15.90 -5.03 4.43
C PRO A 69 -14.80 -5.08 3.36
N CYS A 70 -15.17 -5.32 2.10
CA CYS A 70 -14.26 -5.34 0.96
C CYS A 70 -13.65 -3.97 0.61
N GLU A 71 -14.40 -2.87 0.81
CA GLU A 71 -13.92 -1.52 0.50
C GLU A 71 -12.93 -1.02 1.58
N ILE A 72 -13.18 -1.39 2.83
CA ILE A 72 -12.31 -1.05 3.96
C ILE A 72 -10.95 -1.76 3.84
N GLU A 73 -10.96 -3.05 3.53
CA GLU A 73 -9.74 -3.85 3.34
C GLU A 73 -8.89 -3.35 2.17
N MET A 74 -9.53 -3.01 1.04
CA MET A 74 -8.84 -2.45 -0.12
C MET A 74 -8.22 -1.09 0.21
N GLN A 75 -8.95 -0.19 0.88
CA GLN A 75 -8.43 1.11 1.28
C GLN A 75 -7.23 0.98 2.23
N GLN A 76 -7.26 0.02 3.17
CA GLN A 76 -6.12 -0.27 4.04
C GLN A 76 -4.91 -0.77 3.25
N SER A 77 -5.11 -1.68 2.30
CA SER A 77 -4.06 -2.22 1.45
C SER A 77 -3.41 -1.14 0.57
N ILE A 78 -4.22 -0.29 -0.06
CA ILE A 78 -3.75 0.83 -0.87
C ILE A 78 -2.99 1.83 0.01
N ASN A 79 -3.53 2.18 1.18
CA ASN A 79 -2.83 3.08 2.10
C ASN A 79 -1.45 2.52 2.50
N ALA A 80 -1.37 1.22 2.84
CA ALA A 80 -0.10 0.59 3.16
C ALA A 80 0.90 0.66 1.99
N ALA A 81 0.46 0.39 0.76
CA ALA A 81 1.31 0.49 -0.42
C ALA A 81 1.91 1.90 -0.59
N TYR A 82 1.09 2.96 -0.49
CA TYR A 82 1.60 4.32 -0.61
C TYR A 82 2.46 4.76 0.58
N GLN A 83 2.15 4.31 1.80
CA GLN A 83 3.01 4.59 2.96
C GLN A 83 4.41 3.98 2.75
N LEU A 84 4.50 2.77 2.22
CA LEU A 84 5.78 2.16 1.86
C LEU A 84 6.54 2.97 0.81
N LEU A 85 5.84 3.51 -0.21
CA LEU A 85 6.46 4.40 -1.20
C LEU A 85 7.06 5.65 -0.55
N MET A 86 6.33 6.29 0.38
CA MET A 86 6.82 7.49 1.07
C MET A 86 8.02 7.19 1.99
N LEU A 87 8.05 6.01 2.62
CA LEU A 87 9.14 5.58 3.51
C LEU A 87 10.43 5.19 2.76
N GLY A 88 10.34 4.94 1.45
CA GLY A 88 11.46 4.55 0.59
C GLY A 88 12.49 5.65 0.32
N ASN A 89 12.39 6.82 0.95
CA ASN A 89 13.20 8.02 0.72
C ASN A 89 14.71 7.91 1.04
N LYS A 90 15.23 6.69 1.26
CA LYS A 90 16.66 6.43 1.50
C LYS A 90 17.37 5.71 0.36
N GLN A 91 16.66 5.34 -0.72
CA GLN A 91 17.27 4.79 -1.93
C GLN A 91 17.53 5.91 -2.94
N GLU A 92 18.68 5.84 -3.63
CA GLU A 92 19.17 6.86 -4.57
C GLU A 92 18.26 7.06 -5.80
N ASP A 93 17.29 6.17 -6.03
CA ASP A 93 16.36 6.18 -7.17
C ASP A 93 14.90 6.53 -6.79
N CYS A 94 14.66 7.11 -5.60
CA CYS A 94 13.31 7.51 -5.20
C CYS A 94 12.94 8.88 -5.80
N PHE A 95 11.97 8.90 -6.73
CA PHE A 95 11.45 10.13 -7.34
C PHE A 95 10.50 10.93 -6.42
N ILE A 96 10.24 10.46 -5.19
CA ILE A 96 9.44 11.18 -4.20
C ILE A 96 10.36 12.14 -3.44
N PRO A 97 10.10 13.47 -3.48
CA PRO A 97 10.92 14.43 -2.76
C PRO A 97 10.94 14.19 -1.25
N GLU A 98 12.06 14.53 -0.62
CA GLU A 98 12.21 14.41 0.83
C GLU A 98 11.16 15.26 1.58
N GLY A 99 10.62 14.71 2.66
CA GLY A 99 9.62 15.38 3.48
C GLY A 99 8.19 15.27 2.95
N SER A 100 7.98 14.71 1.76
CA SER A 100 6.65 14.42 1.21
C SER A 100 5.86 13.50 2.15
N LYS A 101 4.59 13.84 2.37
CA LYS A 101 3.67 13.05 3.20
C LYS A 101 2.42 12.72 2.42
N LEU A 102 1.88 11.53 2.70
CA LEU A 102 0.54 11.15 2.29
C LEU A 102 -0.44 11.53 3.41
N ASN A 103 -1.20 12.59 3.21
CA ASN A 103 -2.16 13.10 4.18
C ASN A 103 -3.40 12.21 4.24
N LYS A 104 -3.88 11.76 3.08
CA LYS A 104 -5.16 11.06 2.97
C LYS A 104 -5.20 10.09 1.80
N VAL A 105 -5.84 8.95 2.03
CA VAL A 105 -6.24 7.99 1.00
C VAL A 105 -7.73 7.72 1.16
N ILE A 106 -8.49 7.94 0.10
CA ILE A 106 -9.91 7.60 0.04
C ILE A 106 -10.11 6.73 -1.18
N VAL A 107 -10.77 5.59 -0.98
CA VAL A 107 -11.31 4.80 -2.08
C VAL A 107 -12.82 4.85 -1.98
N LEU A 108 -13.48 5.10 -3.10
CA LEU A 108 -14.93 5.08 -3.22
C LEU A 108 -15.31 4.68 -4.65
N ASP A 109 -16.10 3.62 -4.81
CA ASP A 109 -16.66 3.20 -6.11
C ASP A 109 -15.65 3.11 -7.27
N GLY A 110 -14.43 2.64 -6.98
CA GLY A 110 -13.35 2.51 -7.97
C GLY A 110 -12.61 3.81 -8.29
N GLU A 111 -12.88 4.89 -7.56
CA GLU A 111 -12.12 6.13 -7.59
C GLU A 111 -11.18 6.21 -6.37
N LEU A 112 -9.90 6.47 -6.65
CA LEU A 112 -8.85 6.66 -5.66
C LEU A 112 -8.51 8.15 -5.57
N LEU A 113 -8.73 8.75 -4.39
CA LEU A 113 -8.24 10.08 -4.06
C LEU A 113 -7.01 9.95 -3.15
N LEU A 114 -5.90 10.52 -3.61
CA LEU A 114 -4.64 10.63 -2.88
C LEU A 114 -4.38 12.10 -2.57
N ASP A 115 -4.28 12.44 -1.30
CA ASP A 115 -3.87 13.78 -0.87
C ASP A 115 -2.44 13.75 -0.33
N PHE A 116 -1.58 14.57 -0.93
CA PHE A 116 -0.19 14.71 -0.51
C PHE A 116 0.09 16.09 0.07
N SER A 117 1.18 16.19 0.81
CA SER A 117 1.71 17.47 1.27
C SER A 117 2.41 18.23 0.13
N GLU A 118 2.66 19.53 0.35
CA GLU A 118 3.24 20.43 -0.66
C GLU A 118 4.68 20.06 -1.05
N GLU A 119 5.40 19.39 -0.15
CA GLU A 119 6.77 18.93 -0.40
C GLU A 119 6.87 17.94 -1.58
N LEU A 120 5.77 17.30 -1.98
CA LEU A 120 5.74 16.46 -3.19
C LEU A 120 6.11 17.25 -4.45
N LEU A 121 5.97 18.58 -4.44
CA LEU A 121 6.32 19.48 -5.54
C LEU A 121 7.78 19.96 -5.48
N ASN A 122 8.58 19.52 -4.49
CA ASN A 122 9.99 19.91 -4.34
C ASN A 122 10.90 19.12 -5.28
N TYR A 123 10.67 19.20 -6.58
CA TYR A 123 11.53 18.63 -7.63
C TYR A 123 11.54 19.56 -8.85
N GLY A 124 12.33 19.21 -9.87
CA GLY A 124 12.30 19.90 -11.15
C GLY A 124 12.74 19.00 -12.30
N GLY A 125 12.26 19.31 -13.50
CA GLY A 125 12.57 18.62 -14.74
C GLY A 125 11.51 17.62 -15.17
N ASN A 126 11.19 17.64 -16.46
CA ASN A 126 10.22 16.74 -17.10
C ASN A 126 10.47 15.26 -16.78
N MET A 127 11.71 14.80 -16.83
CA MET A 127 12.04 13.40 -16.54
C MET A 127 11.63 13.02 -15.11
N TRP A 128 11.85 13.89 -14.14
CA TRP A 128 11.51 13.63 -12.75
C TRP A 128 9.99 13.54 -12.57
N GLU A 129 9.25 14.50 -13.14
CA GLU A 129 7.79 14.49 -13.10
C GLU A 129 7.22 13.22 -13.76
N GLU A 130 7.75 12.83 -14.91
CA GLU A 130 7.30 11.64 -15.61
C GLU A 130 7.45 10.38 -14.78
N GLN A 131 8.56 10.24 -14.06
CA GLN A 131 8.83 9.09 -13.19
C GLN A 131 7.98 9.14 -11.92
N LEU A 132 7.82 10.32 -11.30
CA LEU A 132 6.95 10.50 -10.14
C LEU A 132 5.49 10.16 -10.47
N VAL A 133 4.98 10.68 -11.59
CA VAL A 133 3.63 10.39 -12.09
C VAL A 133 3.48 8.90 -12.40
N ALA A 134 4.49 8.28 -13.03
CA ALA A 134 4.48 6.84 -13.30
C ALA A 134 4.41 6.03 -12.01
N LEU A 135 5.24 6.34 -11.02
CA LEU A 135 5.25 5.67 -9.73
C LEU A 135 3.87 5.71 -9.05
N ILE A 136 3.25 6.90 -9.02
CA ILE A 136 1.93 7.10 -8.41
C ILE A 136 0.86 6.31 -9.17
N LEU A 137 0.80 6.44 -10.51
CA LEU A 137 -0.25 5.84 -11.33
C LEU A 137 -0.08 4.33 -11.49
N ASP A 138 1.13 3.81 -11.66
CA ASP A 138 1.36 2.36 -11.72
C ASP A 138 0.98 1.69 -10.41
N THR A 139 1.29 2.32 -9.26
CA THR A 139 0.86 1.80 -7.95
C THR A 139 -0.66 1.82 -7.84
N ALA A 140 -1.33 2.91 -8.24
CA ALA A 140 -2.80 2.98 -8.19
C ALA A 140 -3.45 1.91 -9.06
N PHE A 141 -3.01 1.80 -10.31
CA PHE A 141 -3.62 0.90 -11.29
C PHE A 141 -3.18 -0.56 -11.15
N SER A 142 -2.19 -0.87 -10.29
CA SER A 142 -1.92 -2.24 -9.85
C SER A 142 -3.13 -2.88 -9.15
N PHE A 143 -3.98 -2.06 -8.54
CA PHE A 143 -5.26 -2.48 -7.98
C PHE A 143 -6.33 -2.47 -9.08
N GLU A 144 -6.76 -3.65 -9.53
CA GLU A 144 -7.70 -3.80 -10.66
C GLU A 144 -9.04 -3.07 -10.48
N LYS A 145 -9.50 -2.95 -9.22
CA LYS A 145 -10.76 -2.27 -8.88
C LYS A 145 -10.69 -0.75 -9.06
N ILE A 146 -9.49 -0.16 -9.14
CA ILE A 146 -9.31 1.27 -9.34
C ILE A 146 -9.38 1.59 -10.84
N GLN A 147 -10.32 2.46 -11.18
CA GLN A 147 -10.59 2.94 -12.55
C GLN A 147 -10.18 4.40 -12.72
N TYR A 148 -10.31 5.20 -11.66
CA TYR A 148 -10.02 6.63 -11.67
C TYR A 148 -9.06 6.99 -10.54
N VAL A 149 -8.13 7.90 -10.82
CA VAL A 149 -7.20 8.43 -9.83
C VAL A 149 -7.25 9.95 -9.84
N THR A 150 -7.38 10.52 -8.65
CA THR A 150 -7.30 11.97 -8.42
C THR A 150 -6.22 12.22 -7.38
N VAL A 151 -5.32 13.14 -7.69
CA VAL A 151 -4.27 13.59 -6.77
C VAL A 151 -4.53 15.04 -6.37
N THR A 152 -4.47 15.30 -5.07
CA THR A 152 -4.55 16.64 -4.50
C THR A 152 -3.29 16.95 -3.70
N ILE A 153 -2.97 18.25 -3.62
CA ILE A 153 -1.91 18.79 -2.78
C ILE A 153 -2.57 19.66 -1.72
N ASN A 154 -2.50 19.24 -0.45
CA ASN A 154 -3.17 19.88 0.68
C ASN A 154 -4.68 20.10 0.44
N GLY A 155 -5.35 19.13 -0.16
CA GLY A 155 -6.79 19.12 -0.43
C GLY A 155 -7.23 19.80 -1.72
N GLU A 156 -6.31 20.38 -2.50
CA GLU A 156 -6.61 21.06 -3.76
C GLU A 156 -6.03 20.32 -4.97
N VAL A 157 -6.79 20.26 -6.07
CA VAL A 157 -6.26 19.79 -7.35
C VAL A 157 -5.33 20.87 -7.90
N LYS A 158 -4.04 20.54 -8.00
CA LYS A 158 -3.00 21.43 -8.50
C LYS A 158 -2.26 20.80 -9.67
N ASN A 159 -1.61 21.64 -10.45
CA ASN A 159 -0.63 21.17 -11.42
C ASN A 159 0.65 20.79 -10.67
N PHE A 160 1.25 19.71 -11.13
CA PHE A 160 2.62 19.35 -10.82
C PHE A 160 3.58 20.37 -11.48
N VAL A 161 4.86 20.35 -11.11
CA VAL A 161 5.84 21.40 -11.45
C VAL A 161 5.94 21.66 -12.96
N GLU A 162 5.91 20.62 -13.78
CA GLU A 162 6.02 20.68 -15.24
C GLU A 162 4.65 20.70 -15.94
N GLY A 163 3.56 20.84 -15.17
CA GLY A 163 2.22 21.07 -15.68
C GLY A 163 1.32 19.84 -15.76
N THR A 164 1.77 18.65 -15.34
CA THR A 164 0.87 17.48 -15.28
C THR A 164 -0.23 17.70 -14.24
N THR A 165 -1.47 17.33 -14.58
CA THR A 165 -2.59 17.29 -13.64
C THR A 165 -3.17 15.88 -13.59
N ILE A 166 -3.34 15.33 -12.37
CA ILE A 166 -3.98 14.03 -12.15
C ILE A 166 -5.34 14.29 -11.51
N ASN A 167 -6.34 14.54 -12.33
CA ASN A 167 -7.73 14.72 -11.91
C ASN A 167 -8.61 13.74 -12.67
N ARG A 168 -9.23 12.80 -11.94
CA ARG A 168 -10.03 11.70 -12.50
C ARG A 168 -9.33 10.99 -13.67
N TYR A 169 -8.03 10.75 -13.52
CA TYR A 169 -7.18 10.12 -14.52
C TYR A 169 -7.57 8.65 -14.71
N THR A 170 -7.79 8.21 -15.95
CA THR A 170 -8.29 6.87 -16.24
C THR A 170 -7.17 5.87 -16.54
N ARG A 171 -7.47 4.58 -16.34
CA ARG A 171 -6.57 3.48 -16.67
C ARG A 171 -6.22 3.46 -18.16
N GLU A 172 -7.19 3.70 -19.03
CA GLU A 172 -7.00 3.69 -20.49
C GLU A 172 -6.00 4.76 -20.90
N LYS A 173 -6.19 5.99 -20.39
CA LYS A 173 -5.27 7.11 -20.65
C LYS A 173 -3.85 6.79 -20.19
N TRP A 174 -3.71 6.07 -19.08
CA TRP A 174 -2.40 5.66 -18.57
C TRP A 174 -1.73 4.63 -19.48
N ILE A 175 -2.49 3.63 -19.94
CA ILE A 175 -2.01 2.61 -20.86
C ILE A 175 -1.56 3.24 -22.19
N GLU A 176 -2.35 4.15 -22.76
CA GLU A 176 -2.02 4.89 -23.98
C GLU A 176 -0.71 5.67 -23.83
N ARG A 177 -0.55 6.38 -22.70
CA ARG A 177 0.68 7.14 -22.41
C ARG A 177 1.91 6.24 -22.39
N LYS A 178 1.82 5.04 -21.82
CA LYS A 178 2.93 4.09 -21.78
C LYS A 178 3.27 3.49 -23.15
N GLN A 179 2.29 3.36 -24.05
CA GLN A 179 2.51 2.83 -25.40
C GLN A 179 3.08 3.87 -26.39
N SER A 180 2.93 5.17 -26.09
CA SER A 180 3.46 6.26 -26.92
C SER A 180 4.96 6.52 -26.78
N LYS A 181 5.65 5.80 -25.89
CA LYS A 181 7.09 5.91 -25.61
C LYS A 181 7.83 4.70 -26.15
#